data_AF-A0A6S6SB75-F1
#
_entry.id   AF-A0A6S6SB75-F1
#
_cell.length_a   1.000
_cell.length_b   1.000
_cell.length_c   1.000
_cell.angle_alpha   90.00
_cell.angle_beta   90.00
_cell.angle_gamma   90.00
#
_symmetry.space_group_name_H-M   'P 1'
#
loop_
_entity.id
_entity.type
_entity.pdbx_description
1 polymer ?
#
loop_
_entity_poly.entity_id
_entity_poly.type
_entity_poly.pdbx_seq_one_letter_code
_entity_poly.pdbx_strand_id
1 'polypeptide(L)'
;MNNINKDRRSFIKGSIVTAVALVSTPNVLHAETSTKKVVVVGGGVGGSTVARYLRKFIPQTTLLEITIIEPKTTYTTPFGTNEMISGSRTLAELTVGYDALKTDISGEIVHKKAIGINSMAKYVSIEDGTQYLYDFCIVATGIDFEYSDIVGLNAQTNAKVPHAYNLVNDGSTEQMTE
;
A
#
# COMPACT_ATOMS: atom_id res chain seq x y z
N MET A 1 -35.12 16.36 68.78
CA MET A 1 -34.82 15.58 67.56
C MET A 1 -35.64 16.18 66.43
N ASN A 2 -34.96 16.69 65.40
CA ASN A 2 -35.47 17.65 64.43
C ASN A 2 -36.42 17.04 63.38
N ASN A 3 -37.58 17.68 63.19
CA ASN A 3 -38.42 17.56 62.01
C ASN A 3 -37.80 18.37 60.86
N ILE A 4 -37.56 17.75 59.70
CA ILE A 4 -37.25 18.48 58.47
C ILE A 4 -38.31 18.13 57.42
N ASN A 5 -39.33 18.98 57.34
CA ASN A 5 -40.30 18.95 56.26
C ASN A 5 -39.70 19.75 55.08
N LYS A 6 -39.25 19.06 54.03
CA LYS A 6 -38.66 19.72 52.84
C LYS A 6 -39.76 20.09 51.86
N ASP A 7 -40.15 21.36 51.90
CA ASP A 7 -41.09 21.96 50.96
C ASP A 7 -40.56 21.94 49.52
N ARG A 8 -41.36 21.34 48.62
CA ARG A 8 -41.12 21.25 47.17
C ARG A 8 -41.11 22.62 46.47
N ARG A 9 -41.38 23.71 47.19
CA ARG A 9 -41.46 25.10 46.68
C ARG A 9 -40.16 25.90 46.79
N SER A 10 -39.13 25.41 47.49
CA SER A 10 -37.82 26.09 47.56
C SER A 10 -36.89 25.78 46.38
N PHE A 11 -37.22 24.81 45.53
CA PHE A 11 -36.36 24.40 44.41
C PHE A 11 -36.54 25.26 43.15
N ILE A 12 -37.65 26.00 43.04
CA ILE A 12 -37.99 26.81 41.85
C ILE A 12 -37.51 28.28 41.99
N LYS A 13 -37.09 28.71 43.19
CA LYS A 13 -36.62 30.08 43.42
C LYS A 13 -35.12 30.31 43.13
N GLY A 14 -34.40 29.28 42.68
CA GLY A 14 -32.99 29.35 42.32
C GLY A 14 -32.77 29.37 40.81
N SER A 15 -32.74 30.58 40.24
CA SER A 15 -31.94 30.93 39.06
C SER A 15 -32.52 30.61 37.67
N ILE A 16 -33.29 31.59 37.15
CA ILE A 16 -33.44 31.88 35.73
C ILE A 16 -32.44 32.99 35.37
N VAL A 17 -31.57 32.70 34.39
CA VAL A 17 -30.86 33.60 33.44
C VAL A 17 -29.61 34.35 33.93
N THR A 18 -28.45 33.85 33.45
CA THR A 18 -27.43 34.71 32.83
C THR A 18 -26.94 34.02 31.56
N ALA A 19 -27.21 34.65 30.42
CA ALA A 19 -26.67 34.24 29.13
C ALA A 19 -25.15 34.39 29.14
N VAL A 20 -24.41 33.28 29.10
CA VAL A 20 -23.01 33.27 28.70
C VAL A 20 -22.98 32.62 27.33
N ALA A 21 -22.58 33.41 26.33
CA ALA A 21 -22.23 32.92 25.02
C ALA A 21 -21.28 31.73 25.17
N LEU A 22 -21.76 30.51 24.95
CA LEU A 22 -20.89 29.40 24.64
C LEU A 22 -20.38 29.69 23.23
N VAL A 23 -19.26 30.41 23.24
CA VAL A 23 -18.25 30.50 22.20
C VAL A 23 -18.42 29.31 21.26
N SER A 24 -18.69 29.61 20.00
CA SER A 24 -18.35 28.74 18.90
C SER A 24 -16.89 28.35 19.09
N THR A 25 -16.64 27.24 19.76
CA THR A 25 -15.32 26.61 19.70
C THR A 25 -15.13 26.42 18.20
N PRO A 26 -14.09 27.02 17.57
CA PRO A 26 -13.74 26.55 16.25
C PRO A 26 -13.63 25.04 16.42
N ASN A 27 -14.25 24.28 15.52
CA ASN A 27 -13.87 22.89 15.36
C ASN A 27 -12.36 22.95 15.11
N VAL A 28 -11.58 22.85 16.17
CA VAL A 28 -10.18 22.52 16.10
C VAL A 28 -10.27 21.11 15.59
N LEU A 29 -10.28 21.01 14.25
CA LEU A 29 -9.95 19.81 13.53
C LEU A 29 -8.75 19.31 14.29
N HIS A 30 -8.95 18.24 15.07
CA HIS A 30 -7.83 17.50 15.60
C HIS A 30 -7.14 17.05 14.33
N ALA A 31 -6.10 17.77 13.95
CA ALA A 31 -5.12 17.26 13.02
C ALA A 31 -4.61 16.03 13.76
N GLU A 32 -5.21 14.89 13.49
CA GLU A 32 -4.66 13.64 13.96
C GLU A 32 -3.27 13.59 13.35
N THR A 33 -2.27 13.86 14.16
CA THR A 33 -0.85 13.64 13.89
C THR A 33 -0.54 12.15 13.82
N SER A 34 -1.53 11.35 13.40
CA SER A 34 -1.45 9.92 13.18
C SER A 34 -0.88 9.72 11.80
N THR A 35 0.34 9.18 11.75
CA THR A 35 0.96 8.71 10.51
C THR A 35 0.05 7.70 9.84
N LYS A 36 -0.39 8.00 8.60
CA LYS A 36 -1.17 7.06 7.81
C LYS A 36 -0.25 6.07 7.11
N LYS A 37 -0.52 4.79 7.28
CA LYS A 37 0.26 3.69 6.73
C LYS A 37 -0.31 3.24 5.41
N VAL A 38 0.52 3.26 4.37
CA VAL A 38 0.17 2.80 3.04
C VAL A 38 1.08 1.64 2.68
N VAL A 39 0.48 0.47 2.44
CA VAL A 39 1.22 -0.69 1.93
C VAL A 39 0.90 -0.86 0.45
N VAL A 40 1.93 -0.92 -0.38
CA VAL A 40 1.83 -1.17 -1.82
C VAL A 40 2.39 -2.56 -2.10
N VAL A 41 1.55 -3.46 -2.59
CA VAL A 41 1.94 -4.82 -2.99
C VAL A 41 2.25 -4.82 -4.48
N GLY A 42 3.54 -4.96 -4.81
CA GLY A 42 4.07 -4.87 -6.17
C GLY A 42 4.75 -3.53 -6.45
N GLY A 43 6.04 -3.57 -6.73
CA GLY A 43 6.91 -2.43 -7.06
C GLY A 43 7.08 -2.23 -8.57
N GLY A 44 6.16 -2.73 -9.39
CA GLY A 44 6.16 -2.45 -10.83
C GLY A 44 5.82 -0.99 -11.15
N VAL A 45 5.47 -0.72 -12.40
CA VAL A 45 5.14 0.64 -12.87
C VAL A 45 3.98 1.24 -12.10
N GLY A 46 2.92 0.47 -11.88
CA GLY A 46 1.72 0.92 -11.16
C GLY A 46 2.04 1.28 -9.70
N GLY A 47 2.61 0.35 -8.95
CA GLY A 47 2.92 0.56 -7.53
C GLY A 47 3.93 1.67 -7.29
N SER A 48 5.02 1.69 -8.07
CA SER A 48 6.05 2.74 -7.98
C SER A 48 5.49 4.12 -8.31
N THR A 49 4.62 4.21 -9.31
CA THR A 49 3.96 5.46 -9.71
C THR A 49 3.05 5.95 -8.60
N VAL A 50 2.19 5.08 -8.05
CA VAL A 50 1.30 5.47 -6.95
C VAL A 50 2.11 5.93 -5.73
N ALA A 51 3.16 5.21 -5.34
CA ALA A 51 4.02 5.60 -4.22
C ALA A 51 4.64 7.00 -4.40
N ARG A 52 5.23 7.27 -5.58
CA ARG A 52 5.79 8.59 -5.92
C ARG A 52 4.73 9.69 -5.91
N TYR A 53 3.55 9.41 -6.46
CA TYR A 53 2.50 10.40 -6.61
C TYR A 53 1.73 10.69 -5.32
N LEU A 54 1.57 9.70 -4.43
CA LEU A 54 1.05 9.93 -3.09
C LEU A 54 1.90 10.95 -2.34
N ARG A 55 3.23 10.84 -2.43
CA ARG A 55 4.15 11.79 -1.77
C ARG A 55 4.14 13.16 -2.43
N LYS A 56 3.89 13.22 -3.74
CA LYS A 56 3.79 14.48 -4.48
C LYS A 56 2.50 15.25 -4.20
N PHE A 57 1.36 14.56 -4.09
CA PHE A 57 0.04 15.19 -4.07
C PHE A 57 -0.61 15.25 -2.69
N ILE A 58 -0.23 14.38 -1.77
CA ILE A 58 -0.70 14.50 -0.38
C ILE A 58 0.07 15.65 0.29
N PRO A 59 -0.62 16.57 0.99
CA PRO A 59 0.03 17.67 1.68
C PRO A 59 1.15 17.17 2.60
N GLN A 60 2.30 17.85 2.59
CA GLN A 60 3.45 17.49 3.45
C GLN A 60 3.12 17.54 4.96
N THR A 61 2.05 18.25 5.33
CA THR A 61 1.52 18.27 6.69
C THR A 61 0.88 16.93 7.11
N THR A 62 0.55 16.06 6.16
CA THR A 62 0.06 14.71 6.43
C THR A 62 1.24 13.76 6.54
N LEU A 63 1.42 13.16 7.71
CA LEU A 63 2.41 12.11 7.92
C LEU A 63 1.96 10.85 7.19
N LEU A 64 2.66 10.48 6.13
CA LEU A 64 2.48 9.21 5.42
C LEU A 64 3.69 8.32 5.66
N GLU A 65 3.46 7.03 5.86
CA GLU A 65 4.47 5.98 5.84
C GLU A 65 4.11 5.03 4.70
N ILE A 66 4.96 4.96 3.67
CA ILE A 66 4.70 4.14 2.48
C ILE A 66 5.69 2.98 2.47
N THR A 67 5.17 1.76 2.57
CA THR A 67 5.94 0.52 2.46
C THR A 67 5.58 -0.16 1.14
N ILE A 68 6.58 -0.46 0.32
CA ILE A 68 6.40 -1.20 -0.93
C ILE A 68 6.93 -2.61 -0.72
N ILE A 69 6.09 -3.62 -0.91
CA ILE A 69 6.48 -5.03 -0.85
C ILE A 69 6.68 -5.52 -2.29
N GLU A 70 7.93 -5.79 -2.65
CA GLU A 70 8.32 -6.17 -4.00
C GLU A 70 9.50 -7.15 -3.94
N PRO A 71 9.34 -8.42 -4.33
CA PRO A 71 10.41 -9.40 -4.23
C PRO A 71 11.66 -9.06 -5.05
N LYS A 72 11.51 -8.35 -6.18
CA LYS A 72 12.62 -8.07 -7.11
C LYS A 72 13.44 -6.87 -6.62
N THR A 73 14.76 -6.95 -6.79
CA THR A 73 15.68 -5.83 -6.49
C THR A 73 15.87 -4.89 -7.68
N THR A 74 15.48 -5.33 -8.87
CA THR A 74 15.43 -4.55 -10.10
C THR A 74 14.14 -4.85 -10.86
N TYR A 75 13.68 -3.89 -11.65
CA TYR A 75 12.49 -4.02 -12.49
C TYR A 75 12.89 -3.94 -13.96
N THR A 76 12.56 -4.98 -14.73
CA THR A 76 12.71 -4.96 -16.19
C THR A 76 11.39 -4.57 -16.83
N THR A 77 11.39 -3.54 -17.68
CA THR A 77 10.16 -3.07 -18.31
C THR A 77 9.67 -4.07 -19.38
N PRO A 78 8.39 -4.49 -19.35
CA PRO A 78 7.83 -5.33 -20.41
C PRO A 78 7.55 -4.55 -21.70
N PHE A 79 7.50 -3.21 -21.63
CA PHE A 79 7.52 -2.34 -22.80
C PHE A 79 8.96 -2.06 -23.25
N GLY A 80 9.16 -1.96 -24.56
CA GLY A 80 10.50 -1.82 -25.17
C GLY A 80 11.21 -3.15 -25.42
N THR A 81 10.62 -4.28 -25.02
CA THR A 81 11.19 -5.63 -25.21
C THR A 81 11.29 -6.01 -26.69
N ASN A 82 10.36 -5.53 -27.53
CA ASN A 82 10.45 -5.67 -28.98
C ASN A 82 11.69 -4.98 -29.56
N GLU A 83 12.08 -3.81 -29.03
CA GLU A 83 13.31 -3.11 -29.44
C GLU A 83 14.56 -3.86 -28.98
N MET A 84 14.48 -4.59 -27.86
CA MET A 84 15.55 -5.49 -27.43
C MET A 84 15.68 -6.69 -28.37
N ILE A 85 14.56 -7.31 -28.75
CA ILE A 85 14.54 -8.43 -29.70
C ILE A 85 15.06 -8.00 -31.08
N SER A 86 14.76 -6.78 -31.52
CA SER A 86 15.27 -6.23 -32.79
C SER A 86 16.73 -5.74 -32.71
N GLY A 87 17.35 -5.75 -31.53
CA GLY A 87 18.73 -5.29 -31.30
C GLY A 87 18.92 -3.78 -31.22
N SER A 88 17.84 -2.99 -31.14
CA SER A 88 17.88 -1.53 -31.02
C SER A 88 18.04 -1.05 -29.57
N ARG A 89 17.77 -1.93 -28.60
CA ARG A 89 18.00 -1.72 -27.17
C ARG A 89 18.65 -2.94 -26.53
N THR A 90 19.21 -2.73 -25.36
CA THR A 90 19.78 -3.77 -24.50
C THR A 90 18.88 -4.03 -23.29
N LEU A 91 19.02 -5.21 -22.68
CA LEU A 91 18.30 -5.55 -21.44
C LEU A 91 18.63 -4.57 -20.30
N ALA A 92 19.87 -4.10 -20.23
CA ALA A 92 20.32 -3.14 -19.23
C ALA A 92 19.57 -1.80 -19.33
N GLU A 93 19.26 -1.33 -20.55
CA GLU A 93 18.49 -0.10 -20.77
C GLU A 93 17.00 -0.24 -20.40
N LEU A 94 16.50 -1.48 -20.31
CA LEU A 94 15.13 -1.78 -19.87
C LEU A 94 15.05 -2.10 -18.37
N THR A 95 16.20 -2.23 -17.69
CA THR A 95 16.28 -2.62 -16.28
C THR A 95 16.53 -1.39 -15.41
N VAL A 96 15.66 -1.18 -14.44
CA VAL A 96 15.76 -0.06 -13.49
C VAL A 96 15.89 -0.57 -12.06
N GLY A 97 16.70 0.09 -11.25
CA GLY A 97 16.78 -0.14 -9.81
C GLY A 97 15.75 0.69 -9.04
N TYR A 98 15.63 0.41 -7.74
CA TYR A 98 14.67 1.07 -6.86
C TYR A 98 15.23 2.28 -6.10
N ASP A 99 16.51 2.64 -6.26
CA ASP A 99 17.15 3.66 -5.43
C ASP A 99 16.52 5.05 -5.59
N ALA A 100 16.10 5.42 -6.81
CA ALA A 100 15.38 6.66 -7.05
C ALA A 100 13.98 6.67 -6.42
N LEU A 101 13.36 5.50 -6.21
CA LEU A 101 12.06 5.40 -5.55
C LEU A 101 12.20 5.50 -4.03
N LYS A 102 13.28 4.95 -3.46
CA LYS A 102 13.58 5.07 -2.02
C LYS A 102 13.68 6.53 -1.57
N THR A 103 14.19 7.41 -2.42
CA THR A 103 14.28 8.86 -2.11
C THR A 103 12.93 9.57 -2.13
N ASP A 104 11.93 9.01 -2.80
CA ASP A 104 10.61 9.64 -2.90
C ASP A 104 9.65 9.25 -1.78
N ILE A 105 9.86 8.07 -1.17
CA ILE A 105 8.99 7.52 -0.14
C ILE A 105 9.54 7.77 1.26
N SER A 106 8.66 7.85 2.26
CA SER A 106 9.01 7.97 3.69
C SER A 106 9.27 6.66 4.40
N GLY A 107 8.85 5.54 3.82
CA GLY A 107 9.01 4.21 4.40
C GLY A 107 10.11 3.43 3.70
N GLU A 108 9.84 2.17 3.39
CA GLU A 108 10.84 1.24 2.88
C GLU A 108 10.35 0.45 1.67
N ILE A 109 11.29 -0.15 0.96
CA ILE A 109 11.03 -1.15 -0.08
C ILE A 109 11.50 -2.49 0.47
N VAL A 110 10.56 -3.38 0.68
CA VAL A 110 10.77 -4.70 1.28
C VAL A 110 10.95 -5.71 0.16
N HIS A 111 12.17 -6.20 -0.01
CA HIS A 111 12.52 -7.19 -1.03
C HIS A 111 12.10 -8.61 -0.65
N LYS A 112 10.78 -8.81 -0.53
CA LYS A 112 10.13 -10.06 -0.13
C LYS A 112 8.80 -10.25 -0.86
N LYS A 113 8.35 -11.49 -0.97
CA LYS A 113 7.05 -11.82 -1.55
C LYS A 113 5.93 -11.60 -0.52
N ALA A 114 4.87 -10.89 -0.92
CA ALA A 114 3.61 -10.86 -0.17
C ALA A 114 2.87 -12.20 -0.38
N ILE A 115 2.38 -12.78 0.71
CA ILE A 115 1.69 -14.09 0.70
C ILE A 115 0.21 -14.00 1.08
N GLY A 116 -0.23 -12.85 1.61
CA GLY A 116 -1.63 -12.68 1.98
C GLY A 116 -1.96 -11.26 2.43
N ILE A 117 -3.23 -10.90 2.27
CA ILE A 117 -3.79 -9.63 2.73
C ILE A 117 -4.98 -9.95 3.63
N ASN A 118 -4.94 -9.51 4.88
CA ASN A 118 -6.06 -9.59 5.79
C ASN A 118 -6.79 -8.25 5.84
N SER A 119 -7.95 -8.17 5.18
CA SER A 119 -8.75 -6.94 5.10
C SER A 119 -9.45 -6.58 6.41
N MET A 120 -9.76 -7.57 7.25
CA MET A 120 -10.43 -7.38 8.54
C MET A 120 -9.48 -6.81 9.59
N ALA A 121 -8.29 -7.41 9.70
CA ALA A 121 -7.24 -6.98 10.63
C ALA A 121 -6.29 -5.92 10.04
N LYS A 122 -6.46 -5.60 8.75
CA LYS A 122 -5.72 -4.59 8.00
C LYS A 122 -4.19 -4.76 8.02
N TYR A 123 -3.72 -5.94 7.62
CA TYR A 123 -2.28 -6.18 7.40
C TYR A 123 -2.00 -6.97 6.12
N VAL A 124 -0.78 -6.81 5.60
CA VAL A 124 -0.20 -7.67 4.56
C VAL A 124 0.85 -8.57 5.21
N SER A 125 0.77 -9.88 4.97
CA SER A 125 1.78 -10.86 5.38
C SER A 125 2.78 -11.11 4.27
N ILE A 126 4.04 -11.25 4.63
CA ILE A 126 5.12 -11.63 3.71
C ILE A 126 5.68 -13.02 4.03
N GLU A 127 6.47 -13.56 3.11
CA GLU A 127 6.97 -14.95 3.15
C GLU A 127 7.80 -15.32 4.40
N ASP A 128 8.40 -14.34 5.09
CA ASP A 128 9.15 -14.58 6.33
C ASP A 128 8.28 -14.53 7.61
N GLY A 129 6.97 -14.35 7.46
CA GLY A 129 6.00 -14.26 8.55
C GLY A 129 5.79 -12.85 9.10
N THR A 130 6.57 -11.85 8.66
CA THR A 130 6.37 -10.45 9.05
C THR A 130 5.02 -9.92 8.54
N GLN A 131 4.42 -9.02 9.31
CA GLN A 131 3.15 -8.38 9.00
C GLN A 131 3.29 -6.87 8.93
N TYR A 132 2.76 -6.28 7.86
CA TYR A 132 2.73 -4.83 7.64
C TYR A 132 1.30 -4.32 7.79
N LEU A 133 1.03 -3.61 8.89
CA LEU A 133 -0.26 -2.97 9.13
C LEU A 133 -0.46 -1.80 8.17
N TYR A 134 -1.69 -1.60 7.71
CA TYR A 134 -2.03 -0.53 6.79
C TYR A 134 -3.33 0.19 7.16
N ASP A 135 -3.40 1.47 6.84
CA ASP A 135 -4.67 2.19 6.67
C ASP A 135 -5.19 1.99 5.25
N PHE A 136 -4.28 1.97 4.27
CA PHE A 136 -4.57 1.76 2.85
C PHE A 136 -3.65 0.67 2.27
N CYS A 137 -4.24 -0.31 1.59
CA CYS A 137 -3.52 -1.32 0.83
C CYS A 137 -3.76 -1.12 -0.66
N ILE A 138 -2.69 -0.98 -1.43
CA ILE A 138 -2.71 -0.86 -2.89
C ILE A 138 -2.15 -2.16 -3.46
N VAL A 139 -2.89 -2.79 -4.37
CA VAL A 139 -2.47 -4.03 -5.03
C VAL A 139 -2.14 -3.73 -6.49
N ALA A 140 -0.88 -3.94 -6.87
CA ALA A 140 -0.33 -3.64 -8.19
C ALA A 140 0.64 -4.76 -8.65
N THR A 141 0.20 -6.02 -8.54
CA THR A 141 1.03 -7.22 -8.75
C THR A 141 1.24 -7.62 -10.22
N GLY A 142 0.61 -6.94 -11.17
CA GLY A 142 0.71 -7.28 -12.59
C GLY A 142 -0.18 -8.46 -12.98
N ILE A 143 0.24 -9.19 -14.03
CA ILE A 143 -0.46 -10.39 -14.53
C ILE A 143 0.23 -11.66 -14.06
N ASP A 144 -0.50 -12.77 -14.11
CA ASP A 144 0.05 -14.12 -14.01
C ASP A 144 -0.26 -14.90 -15.29
N PHE A 145 0.48 -15.98 -15.55
CA PHE A 145 0.33 -16.80 -16.75
C PHE A 145 -0.41 -18.10 -16.43
N GLU A 146 -1.61 -18.24 -16.99
CA GLU A 146 -2.38 -19.48 -16.95
C GLU A 146 -1.86 -20.43 -18.05
N TYR A 147 -1.01 -21.37 -17.66
CA TYR A 147 -0.45 -22.35 -18.61
C TYR A 147 -1.40 -23.52 -18.89
N SER A 148 -2.37 -23.80 -18.01
CA SER A 148 -3.20 -25.00 -18.11
C SER A 148 -4.12 -25.02 -19.35
N ASP A 149 -4.42 -23.84 -19.91
CA ASP A 149 -5.27 -23.70 -21.10
C ASP A 149 -4.59 -24.11 -22.42
N ILE A 150 -3.26 -24.28 -22.43
CA ILE A 150 -2.49 -24.62 -23.64
C ILE A 150 -1.83 -25.97 -23.45
N VAL A 151 -2.37 -26.99 -24.13
CA VAL A 151 -1.84 -28.37 -24.07
C VAL A 151 -0.35 -28.38 -24.45
N GLY A 152 0.48 -28.85 -23.52
CA GLY A 152 1.93 -28.97 -23.70
C GLY A 152 2.73 -27.72 -23.32
N LEU A 153 2.07 -26.59 -23.04
CA LEU A 153 2.72 -25.41 -22.47
C LEU A 153 2.67 -25.50 -20.94
N ASN A 154 3.84 -25.34 -20.33
CA ASN A 154 4.00 -25.23 -18.89
C ASN A 154 5.25 -24.37 -18.62
N ALA A 155 5.57 -24.14 -17.35
CA ALA A 155 6.74 -23.35 -16.97
C ALA A 155 8.06 -23.88 -17.58
N GLN A 156 8.19 -25.19 -17.76
CA GLN A 156 9.38 -25.82 -18.36
C GLN A 156 9.41 -25.63 -19.89
N THR A 157 8.28 -25.80 -20.57
CA THR A 157 8.16 -25.60 -22.03
C THR A 157 8.29 -24.13 -22.42
N ASN A 158 7.88 -23.19 -21.56
CA ASN A 158 8.04 -21.75 -21.79
C ASN A 158 9.51 -21.35 -22.01
N ALA A 159 10.47 -22.06 -21.41
CA ALA A 159 11.89 -21.82 -21.68
C ALA A 159 12.29 -22.13 -23.14
N LYS A 160 11.56 -23.01 -23.81
CA LYS A 160 11.77 -23.39 -25.22
C LYS A 160 10.92 -22.58 -26.18
N VAL A 161 9.71 -22.19 -25.75
CA VAL A 161 8.76 -21.38 -26.51
C VAL A 161 8.35 -20.19 -25.64
N PRO A 162 9.19 -19.15 -25.55
CA PRO A 162 8.99 -18.08 -24.59
C PRO A 162 7.85 -17.14 -25.01
N HIS A 163 6.98 -16.81 -24.06
CA HIS A 163 5.99 -15.75 -24.25
C HIS A 163 6.62 -14.35 -24.36
N ALA A 164 7.88 -14.16 -23.94
CA ALA A 164 8.65 -12.91 -23.94
C ALA A 164 8.01 -11.71 -23.19
N TYR A 165 6.84 -11.90 -22.57
CA TYR A 165 6.18 -10.88 -21.75
C TYR A 165 6.87 -10.63 -20.40
N ASN A 166 7.48 -11.65 -19.80
CA ASN A 166 8.43 -11.50 -18.71
C ASN A 166 9.79 -12.04 -19.17
N LEU A 167 10.79 -11.18 -19.25
CA LEU A 167 12.10 -11.49 -19.86
C LEU A 167 13.09 -12.14 -18.89
N VAL A 168 12.77 -12.12 -17.59
CA VAL A 168 13.60 -12.68 -16.53
C VAL A 168 12.79 -13.75 -15.83
N ASN A 169 13.38 -14.95 -15.67
CA ASN A 169 12.82 -15.96 -14.78
C ASN A 169 13.10 -15.51 -13.34
N ASP A 170 12.20 -14.67 -12.81
CA ASP A 170 12.40 -13.87 -11.60
C ASP A 170 11.65 -14.44 -10.37
N GLY A 171 11.20 -15.70 -10.47
CA GLY A 171 10.49 -16.41 -9.41
C GLY A 171 9.04 -15.95 -9.20
N SER A 172 8.48 -15.08 -10.06
CA SER A 172 7.06 -14.72 -10.01
C SER A 172 6.15 -15.75 -10.65
N THR A 173 6.66 -16.60 -11.54
CA THR A 173 5.96 -17.79 -12.02
C THR A 173 6.06 -18.85 -10.94
N GLU A 174 4.93 -19.20 -10.33
CA GLU A 174 4.87 -20.39 -9.49
C GLU A 174 5.42 -21.56 -10.30
N GLN A 175 6.54 -22.13 -9.82
CA GLN A 175 6.89 -23.48 -10.21
C GLN A 175 5.76 -24.34 -9.68
N MET A 176 4.85 -24.75 -10.57
CA MET A 176 3.94 -25.85 -10.29
C MET A 176 4.82 -27.01 -9.81
N THR A 177 4.77 -27.24 -8.51
CA THR A 177 5.41 -28.37 -7.86
C THR A 177 4.61 -29.59 -8.27
N GLU A 178 5.32 -30.61 -8.76
CA GLU A 178 4.77 -31.95 -9.04
C GLU A 178 4.14 -32.58 -7.80
#